data_AF-A0A964L3Z9-F1
#
_entry.id   AF-A0A964L3Z9-F1
#
_cell.length_a   1.000
_cell.length_b   1.000
_cell.length_c   1.000
_cell.angle_alpha   90.00
_cell.angle_beta   90.00
_cell.angle_gamma   90.00
#
_symmetry.space_group_name_H-M   'P 1'
#
loop_
_entity.id
_entity.type
_entity.pdbx_description
1 polymer ?
#
loop_
_entity_poly.entity_id
_entity_poly.type
_entity_poly.pdbx_seq_one_letter_code
_entity_poly.pdbx_strand_id
1 'polypeptide(L)'
;MDPDDHVCLCFRVSLRKLNAFLDCERPRVASQLSECFGAGTGCHWCVPFLERLHAQWQAGQSPSLDESPGDYASRRETYRKESE
;
A
#
# COMPACT_ATOMS: atom_id res chain seq x y z
N MET A 1 9.19 5.47 -4.42
CA MET A 1 8.57 6.14 -3.26
C MET A 1 9.52 6.04 -2.08
N ASP A 2 9.61 7.09 -1.28
CA ASP A 2 10.33 7.11 -0.02
C ASP A 2 9.49 6.45 1.10
N PRO A 3 10.12 6.01 2.21
CA PRO A 3 9.39 5.36 3.30
C PRO A 3 8.24 6.20 3.90
N ASP A 4 8.33 7.52 3.87
CA ASP A 4 7.28 8.39 4.41
C ASP A 4 6.16 8.71 3.43
N ASP A 5 6.29 8.31 2.17
CA ASP A 5 5.24 8.49 1.18
C ASP A 5 4.05 7.56 1.45
N HIS A 6 2.86 8.08 1.17
CA HIS A 6 1.60 7.40 1.43
C HIS A 6 1.25 6.42 0.30
N VAL A 7 1.18 5.13 0.64
CA VAL A 7 0.66 4.09 -0.26
C VAL A 7 -0.87 4.11 -0.22
N CYS A 8 -1.47 4.10 0.97
CA CYS A 8 -2.92 4.31 1.08
C CYS A 8 -3.24 5.79 1.20
N LEU A 9 -3.65 6.42 0.10
CA LEU A 9 -4.01 7.84 0.06
C LEU A 9 -5.35 8.16 0.73
N CYS A 10 -6.22 7.17 0.97
CA CYS A 10 -7.45 7.38 1.76
C CYS A 10 -7.15 7.63 3.24
N PHE A 11 -6.37 6.72 3.84
CA PHE A 11 -6.13 6.70 5.28
C PHE A 11 -4.73 7.20 5.65
N ARG A 12 -3.97 7.71 4.68
CA ARG A 12 -2.60 8.24 4.85
C ARG A 12 -1.68 7.23 5.55
N VAL A 13 -1.67 6.01 5.02
CA VAL A 13 -0.77 4.94 5.47
C VAL A 13 0.49 4.98 4.60
N SER A 14 1.63 5.26 5.24
CA SER A 14 2.93 5.34 4.57
C SER A 14 3.56 3.99 4.34
N LEU A 15 4.50 3.91 3.40
CA LEU A 15 5.28 2.71 3.14
C LEU A 15 6.00 2.22 4.41
N ARG A 16 6.54 3.12 5.23
CA ARG A 16 7.16 2.83 6.53
C ARG A 16 6.19 2.13 7.48
N LYS A 17 4.95 2.60 7.57
CA LYS A 17 3.93 1.99 8.43
C LYS A 17 3.59 0.57 7.96
N LEU A 18 3.47 0.38 6.66
CA LEU A 18 3.19 -0.95 6.08
C LEU A 18 4.35 -1.92 6.33
N ASN A 19 5.60 -1.49 6.11
CA ASN A 19 6.78 -2.32 6.36
C ASN A 19 6.89 -2.69 7.85
N ALA A 20 6.71 -1.73 8.76
CA ALA A 20 6.69 -2.00 10.19
C ALA A 20 5.58 -3.00 10.57
N PHE A 21 4.37 -2.85 10.00
CA PHE A 21 3.27 -3.78 10.23
C PHE A 21 3.58 -5.19 9.72
N LEU A 22 4.15 -5.31 8.52
CA LEU A 22 4.55 -6.60 7.94
C LEU A 22 5.54 -7.34 8.85
N ASP A 23 6.54 -6.62 9.39
CA ASP A 23 7.55 -7.22 10.26
C ASP A 23 7.03 -7.57 11.67
N CYS A 24 6.18 -6.72 12.25
CA CYS A 24 5.62 -6.94 13.58
C CYS A 24 4.51 -8.00 13.59
N GLU A 25 3.51 -7.85 12.73
CA GLU A 25 2.29 -8.67 12.77
C GLU A 25 2.40 -9.93 11.90
N ARG A 26 3.34 -9.94 10.95
CA ARG A 26 3.63 -11.09 10.07
C ARG A 26 2.37 -11.67 9.42
N PRO A 27 1.59 -10.84 8.70
CA PRO A 27 0.30 -11.26 8.14
C PRO A 27 0.47 -12.44 7.18
N ARG A 28 -0.47 -13.39 7.26
CA ARG A 28 -0.49 -14.60 6.42
C ARG A 28 -0.92 -14.31 4.99
N VAL A 29 -1.84 -13.35 4.81
CA VAL A 29 -2.39 -12.95 3.51
C VAL A 29 -2.43 -11.44 3.36
N ALA A 30 -2.33 -10.94 2.13
CA ALA A 30 -2.26 -9.51 1.83
C ALA A 30 -3.48 -8.71 2.33
N SER A 31 -4.67 -9.31 2.37
CA SER A 31 -5.88 -8.64 2.85
C SER A 31 -5.81 -8.22 4.32
N GLN A 32 -4.95 -8.86 5.13
CA GLN A 32 -4.71 -8.46 6.52
C GLN A 32 -3.97 -7.13 6.65
N LEU A 33 -3.38 -6.58 5.58
CA LEU A 33 -2.86 -5.21 5.61
C LEU A 33 -3.97 -4.17 5.87
N SER A 34 -5.26 -4.54 5.75
CA SER A 34 -6.39 -3.73 6.22
C SER A 34 -6.39 -3.47 7.72
N GLU A 35 -5.75 -4.32 8.53
CA GLU A 35 -5.56 -4.10 9.96
C GLU A 35 -4.52 -2.99 10.23
N CYS A 36 -3.68 -2.65 9.23
CA CYS A 36 -2.79 -1.49 9.28
C CYS A 36 -3.56 -0.20 8.97
N PHE A 37 -4.20 0.38 9.99
CA PHE A 37 -4.93 1.65 9.91
C PHE A 37 -6.02 1.69 8.82
N GLY A 38 -6.60 0.55 8.44
CA GLY A 38 -7.62 0.47 7.39
C GLY A 38 -7.08 0.46 5.96
N ALA A 39 -5.78 0.26 5.73
CA ALA A 39 -5.22 0.29 4.37
C ALA A 39 -5.98 -0.64 3.41
N GLY A 40 -6.39 -0.11 2.25
CA GLY A 40 -7.09 -0.90 1.24
C GLY A 40 -8.61 -0.98 1.37
N THR A 41 -9.24 -0.52 2.47
CA THR A 41 -10.71 -0.61 2.66
C THR A 41 -11.49 0.61 2.15
N GLY A 42 -10.79 1.61 1.61
CA GLY A 42 -11.39 2.85 1.09
C GLY A 42 -11.75 2.73 -0.39
N CYS A 43 -11.04 3.47 -1.25
CA CYS A 43 -11.29 3.45 -2.68
C CYS A 43 -10.71 2.24 -3.43
N HIS A 44 -10.12 1.27 -2.73
CA HIS A 44 -9.46 0.07 -3.28
C HIS A 44 -8.29 0.26 -4.27
N TRP A 45 -8.01 1.49 -4.73
CA TRP A 45 -6.86 1.81 -5.60
C TRP A 45 -5.52 1.22 -5.13
N CYS A 46 -5.24 1.29 -3.83
CA CYS A 46 -3.96 0.84 -3.29
C CYS A 46 -3.84 -0.69 -3.16
N VAL A 47 -4.91 -1.46 -3.33
CA VAL A 47 -4.93 -2.91 -3.04
C VAL A 47 -3.88 -3.70 -3.82
N PRO A 48 -3.70 -3.53 -5.15
CA PRO A 48 -2.66 -4.25 -5.90
C PRO A 48 -1.24 -3.95 -5.41
N PHE A 49 -1.03 -2.73 -4.89
CA PHE A 49 0.26 -2.33 -4.33
C PHE A 49 0.50 -2.96 -2.96
N LEU A 50 -0.55 -3.12 -2.13
CA LEU A 50 -0.47 -3.85 -0.86
C LEU A 50 -0.14 -5.32 -1.08
N GLU A 51 -0.75 -5.96 -2.09
CA GLU A 51 -0.44 -7.33 -2.49
C GLU A 51 1.01 -7.48 -2.93
N ARG A 52 1.53 -6.53 -3.74
CA ARG A 52 2.93 -6.52 -4.16
C ARG A 52 3.90 -6.38 -2.97
N LEU A 53 3.60 -5.49 -2.02
CA LEU A 53 4.42 -5.32 -0.81
C LEU A 53 4.43 -6.59 0.05
N HIS A 54 3.27 -7.21 0.25
CA HIS A 54 3.16 -8.46 0.99
C HIS A 54 3.94 -9.60 0.30
N ALA A 55 3.85 -9.72 -1.02
CA ALA A 55 4.59 -10.71 -1.79
C ALA A 55 6.12 -10.53 -1.69
N GLN A 56 6.61 -9.28 -1.78
CA GLN A 56 8.04 -8.98 -1.58
C GLN A 56 8.51 -9.37 -0.18
N TRP A 57 7.72 -9.04 0.85
CA TRP A 57 8.01 -9.41 2.23
C TRP A 57 8.06 -10.92 2.43
N GLN A 58 7.09 -11.65 1.87
CA GLN A 58 7.06 -13.13 1.92
C GLN A 58 8.27 -13.75 1.22
N ALA A 59 8.79 -13.11 0.17
CA ALA A 59 10.01 -13.53 -0.51
C ALA A 59 11.30 -13.17 0.26
N GLY A 60 11.19 -12.58 1.46
CA GLY A 60 12.33 -12.15 2.28
C GLY A 60 13.00 -10.87 1.76
N GLN A 61 12.35 -10.12 0.88
CA GLN A 61 12.84 -8.86 0.34
C GLN A 61 12.37 -7.69 1.20
N SER A 62 13.13 -6.59 1.20
CA SER A 62 12.68 -5.33 1.79
C SER A 62 11.56 -4.73 0.92
N PRO A 63 10.32 -4.59 1.43
CA PRO A 63 9.21 -4.18 0.59
C PRO A 63 9.35 -2.71 0.16
N SER A 64 9.18 -2.47 -1.14
CA SER A 64 9.31 -1.15 -1.76
C SER A 64 8.44 -1.01 -3.01
N LEU A 65 8.12 0.24 -3.34
CA LEU A 65 7.39 0.59 -4.56
C LEU A 65 8.23 1.60 -5.36
N ASP A 66 8.59 1.22 -6.58
CA ASP A 66 9.26 2.09 -7.54
C ASP A 66 8.22 2.96 -8.29
N GLU A 67 7.53 3.80 -7.53
CA GLU A 67 6.59 4.79 -8.06
C GLU A 67 6.99 6.18 -7.58
N SER A 68 6.76 7.20 -8.39
CA SER A 68 6.80 8.59 -7.95
C SER A 68 5.52 8.91 -7.16
N PRO A 69 5.59 9.57 -5.99
CA PRO A 69 4.39 9.93 -5.21
C PRO A 69 3.38 10.79 -5.98
N GLY A 70 3.88 11.72 -6.81
CA GLY A 70 3.04 12.58 -7.65
C GLY A 70 2.32 11.80 -8.75
N ASP A 71 3.03 10.91 -9.45
CA ASP A 71 2.44 10.06 -10.49
C ASP A 71 1.45 9.06 -9.88
N TYR A 72 1.79 8.49 -8.72
CA TYR A 72 0.92 7.58 -7.98
C TYR A 72 -0.41 8.23 -7.59
N ALA A 73 -0.36 9.47 -7.06
CA ALA A 73 -1.55 10.23 -6.74
C ALA A 73 -2.37 10.59 -7.99
N SER A 74 -1.70 10.99 -9.07
CA SER A 74 -2.37 11.36 -10.34
C SER A 74 -3.10 10.17 -10.96
N ARG A 75 -2.49 8.97 -10.97
CA ARG A 75 -3.13 7.75 -11.49
C ARG A 75 -4.36 7.33 -10.66
N ARG A 76 -4.35 7.56 -9.35
CA ARG A 76 -5.53 7.34 -8.50
C ARG A 76 -6.70 8.23 -8.92
N GLU A 77 -6.45 9.48 -9.28
CA GLU A 77 -7.51 10.39 -9.73
C GLU A 77 -8.18 9.87 -11.01
N THR A 78 -7.39 9.37 -11.96
CA THR A 78 -7.91 8.70 -13.15
C THR A 78 -8.73 7.46 -12.80
N TYR A 79 -8.18 6.57 -11.96
CA TYR A 79 -8.89 5.38 -11.49
C TYR A 79 -10.26 5.69 -10.87
N ARG A 80 -10.35 6.76 -10.06
CA ARG A 80 -11.62 7.18 -9.44
C ARG A 80 -12.64 7.68 -10.46
N LYS A 81 -12.22 8.35 -11.54
CA LYS A 81 -13.10 8.81 -12.62
C LYS A 81 -13.62 7.66 -13.48
N GLU A 82 -12.82 6.62 -13.68
CA GLU A 82 -13.21 5.44 -14.46
C GLU A 82 -14.13 4.48 -13.68
N SER A 83 -14.12 4.57 -12.36
CA SER A 83 -14.93 3.72 -11.47
C SER A 83 -16.29 4.35 -11.11
N GLU A 84 -16.66 5.45 -11.77
CA GLU A 84 -17.92 6.20 -11.63
C GLU A 84 -18.89 5.85 -12.77
#